data_AF-A0AAE1KII5-F1
#
_entry.id   AF-A0AAE1KII5-F1
#
_cell.length_a   1.000
_cell.length_b   1.000
_cell.length_c   1.000
_cell.angle_alpha   90.00
_cell.angle_beta   90.00
_cell.angle_gamma   90.00
#
_symmetry.space_group_name_H-M   'P 1'
#
loop_
_entity.id
_entity.type
_entity.pdbx_description
1 polymer ?
#
loop_
_entity_poly.entity_id
_entity_poly.type
_entity_poly.pdbx_seq_one_letter_code
_entity_poly.pdbx_strand_id
1 'polypeptide(L)'
;MVKLRNRHRSLIRKQSQVPDDIDSKMNESRAFVELTRYIEEAVTSGTHLFKLSEIHSFHVTRLTELNINKQVNKTRLKDRLLEKFPEAQEQSYGKNSVLVFKEDMKNIVHDVVKTRNFSEDALILSKAAMIVRKDILSHKGFTFTGSFSAQCQEDSLPSSLKPLVSMILNGSNLKDQNKNDSHATLTIGQTIVFNTKKRTSHSADKPRHTLEREPPLPIYTGMNVHALSRSKTLIQQLFHMGICISYDRVMEIEGWIATSSCERFRKDGVVAPACLRKELFHSWRPGQPRS
;
A
#
# COMPACT_ATOMS: atom_id res chain seq x y z
N MET A 1 44.41 21.66 23.41
CA MET A 1 44.80 20.65 22.40
C MET A 1 44.34 20.94 20.96
N VAL A 2 43.12 21.47 20.71
CA VAL A 2 42.62 21.73 19.34
C VAL A 2 43.45 22.75 18.55
N LYS A 3 43.90 23.83 19.21
CA LYS A 3 44.73 24.88 18.56
C LYS A 3 46.07 24.36 18.05
N LEU A 4 46.76 23.49 18.80
CA LEU A 4 48.03 22.88 18.37
C LEU A 4 47.83 21.90 17.21
N ARG A 5 46.77 21.08 17.24
CA ARG A 5 46.43 20.15 16.15
C ARG A 5 46.11 20.88 14.84
N ASN A 6 45.42 22.01 14.92
CA ASN A 6 45.11 22.84 13.75
C ASN A 6 46.37 23.53 13.20
N ARG A 7 47.28 23.99 14.07
CA ARG A 7 48.55 24.60 13.67
C ARG A 7 49.48 23.60 12.97
N HIS A 8 49.56 22.38 13.50
CA HIS A 8 50.35 21.30 12.91
C HIS A 8 49.81 20.87 11.54
N ARG A 9 48.48 20.74 11.37
CA ARG A 9 47.87 20.49 10.05
C ARG A 9 48.08 21.63 9.06
N SER A 10 48.07 22.88 9.53
CA SER A 10 48.35 24.05 8.70
C SER A 10 49.81 24.08 8.21
N LEU A 11 50.76 23.71 9.07
CA LEU A 11 52.18 23.58 8.73
C LEU A 11 52.43 22.45 7.72
N ILE A 12 51.83 21.27 7.92
CA ILE A 12 51.91 20.16 6.96
C ILE A 12 51.35 20.59 5.59
N ARG A 13 50.20 21.29 5.56
CA ARG A 13 49.64 21.82 4.30
C ARG A 13 50.55 22.82 3.60
N LYS A 14 51.27 23.66 4.35
CA LYS A 14 52.27 24.58 3.79
C LYS A 14 53.50 23.85 3.25
N GLN A 15 53.90 22.74 3.86
CA GLN A 15 55.02 21.92 3.41
C GLN A 15 54.68 21.04 2.19
N SER A 16 53.41 20.71 1.96
CA SER A 16 52.94 19.94 0.80
C SER A 16 52.49 20.79 -0.40
N GLN A 17 52.67 22.12 -0.36
CA GLN A 17 52.37 22.99 -1.51
C GLN A 17 53.45 22.83 -2.59
N VAL A 18 53.20 21.92 -3.51
CA VAL A 18 53.78 21.94 -4.86
C VAL A 18 53.43 23.30 -5.50
N PRO A 19 54.33 23.95 -6.26
CA PRO A 19 54.02 25.21 -6.93
C PRO A 19 52.72 25.10 -7.71
N ASP A 20 51.80 26.05 -7.50
CA ASP A 20 50.52 26.10 -8.22
C ASP A 20 50.77 26.20 -9.73
N ASP A 21 50.68 25.07 -10.41
CA ASP A 21 50.72 25.00 -11.86
C ASP A 21 49.52 25.75 -12.46
N ILE A 22 49.75 26.50 -13.55
CA ILE A 22 48.73 27.29 -14.24
C ILE A 22 47.60 26.37 -14.72
N ASP A 23 47.97 25.16 -15.20
CA ASP A 23 47.01 24.17 -15.67
C ASP A 23 46.13 23.64 -14.53
N SER A 24 46.67 23.50 -13.31
CA SER A 24 45.90 23.11 -12.13
C SER A 24 44.84 24.14 -11.76
N LYS A 25 45.18 25.44 -11.81
CA LYS A 25 44.21 26.54 -11.58
C LYS A 25 43.14 26.61 -12.66
N MET A 26 43.53 26.39 -13.92
CA MET A 26 42.60 26.38 -15.04
C MET A 26 41.63 25.20 -14.93
N ASN A 27 42.12 24.01 -14.59
CA ASN A 27 41.32 22.81 -14.39
C ASN A 27 40.40 22.90 -13.15
N GLU A 28 40.83 23.54 -12.05
CA GLU A 28 39.96 23.79 -10.88
C GLU A 28 38.80 24.73 -11.23
N SER A 29 39.11 25.77 -12.03
CA SER A 29 38.12 26.71 -12.53
C SER A 29 37.13 26.02 -13.48
N ARG A 30 37.63 25.19 -14.39
CA ARG A 30 36.82 24.39 -15.32
C ARG A 30 35.86 23.46 -14.59
N ALA A 31 36.33 22.70 -13.59
CA ALA A 31 35.48 21.80 -12.81
C ALA A 31 34.33 22.53 -12.10
N PHE A 32 34.58 23.77 -11.65
CA PHE A 32 33.54 24.59 -11.02
C PHE A 32 32.53 25.11 -12.06
N VAL A 33 33.00 25.59 -13.22
CA VAL A 33 32.12 26.08 -14.30
C VAL A 33 31.22 24.97 -14.86
N GLU A 34 31.76 23.77 -15.03
CA GLU A 34 30.98 22.61 -15.49
C GLU A 34 29.92 22.19 -14.44
N LEU A 35 30.25 22.27 -13.15
CA LEU A 35 29.29 22.03 -12.07
C LEU A 35 28.18 23.08 -12.05
N THR A 36 28.52 24.37 -12.20
CA THR A 36 27.50 25.44 -12.24
C THR A 36 26.61 25.29 -13.46
N ARG A 37 27.17 24.92 -14.61
CA ARG A 37 26.40 24.67 -15.83
C ARG A 37 25.44 23.49 -15.67
N TYR A 38 25.88 22.40 -15.04
CA TYR A 38 25.00 21.28 -14.69
C TYR A 38 23.81 21.74 -13.83
N ILE A 39 24.06 22.60 -12.83
CA ILE A 39 22.99 23.15 -11.98
C ILE A 39 22.05 24.05 -12.79
N GLU A 40 22.57 24.91 -13.69
CA GLU A 40 21.75 25.76 -14.56
C GLU A 40 20.84 24.94 -15.50
N GLU A 41 21.38 23.89 -16.12
CA GLU A 41 20.63 22.98 -16.99
C GLU A 41 19.57 22.19 -16.18
N ALA A 42 19.92 21.76 -14.97
CA ALA A 42 19.01 21.07 -14.05
C ALA A 42 17.87 22.00 -13.58
N VAL A 43 18.17 23.26 -13.27
CA VAL A 43 17.17 24.28 -12.92
C VAL A 43 16.25 24.56 -14.09
N THR A 44 16.79 24.68 -15.31
CA THR A 44 15.99 24.91 -16.53
C THR A 44 15.07 23.72 -16.84
N SER A 45 15.46 22.50 -16.46
CA SER A 45 14.66 21.29 -16.62
C SER A 45 13.70 21.00 -15.46
N GLY A 46 13.58 21.92 -14.49
CA GLY A 46 12.62 21.83 -13.38
C GLY A 46 13.15 21.18 -12.10
N THR A 47 14.46 20.97 -11.97
CA THR A 47 15.09 20.51 -10.72
C THR A 47 15.67 21.70 -9.96
N HIS A 48 15.04 22.08 -8.85
CA HIS A 48 15.41 23.27 -8.08
C HIS A 48 15.89 22.96 -6.65
N LEU A 49 16.09 21.67 -6.33
CA LEU A 49 16.54 21.21 -5.02
C LEU A 49 17.74 20.28 -5.17
N PHE A 50 18.85 20.65 -4.53
CA PHE A 50 20.11 19.90 -4.66
C PHE A 50 20.74 19.64 -3.29
N LYS A 51 21.03 18.37 -2.98
CA LYS A 51 21.75 18.06 -1.74
C LYS A 51 23.21 18.50 -1.87
N LEU A 52 23.71 19.23 -0.88
CA LEU A 52 25.10 19.72 -0.91
C LEU A 52 26.12 18.57 -0.82
N SER A 53 25.74 17.43 -0.27
CA SER A 53 26.57 16.21 -0.30
C SER A 53 26.78 15.68 -1.72
N GLU A 54 25.74 15.72 -2.55
CA GLU A 54 25.76 15.22 -3.93
C GLU A 54 26.56 16.18 -4.82
N ILE A 55 26.28 17.48 -4.72
CA ILE A 55 27.04 18.54 -5.41
C ILE A 55 28.53 18.46 -5.05
N HIS A 56 28.86 18.26 -3.77
CA HIS A 56 30.24 18.10 -3.33
C HIS A 56 30.90 16.87 -3.93
N SER A 57 30.19 15.73 -3.98
CA SER A 57 30.73 14.53 -4.63
C SER A 57 30.98 14.74 -6.12
N PHE A 58 30.04 15.35 -6.86
CA PHE A 58 30.23 15.64 -8.29
C PHE A 58 31.44 16.53 -8.54
N HIS A 59 31.63 17.56 -7.71
CA HIS A 59 32.79 18.43 -7.83
C HIS A 59 34.10 17.71 -7.53
N VAL A 60 34.16 16.89 -6.48
CA VAL A 60 35.36 16.12 -6.12
C VAL A 60 35.68 15.08 -7.19
N THR A 61 34.69 14.35 -7.69
CA THR A 61 34.86 13.39 -8.79
C THR A 61 35.42 14.11 -10.02
N ARG A 62 34.84 15.25 -10.40
CA ARG A 62 35.31 15.99 -11.57
C ARG A 62 36.72 16.55 -11.43
N LEU A 63 37.10 17.02 -10.24
CA LEU A 63 38.48 17.42 -9.96
C LEU A 63 39.45 16.23 -10.07
N THR A 64 39.03 15.05 -9.65
CA THR A 64 39.85 13.82 -9.73
C THR A 64 40.07 13.41 -11.18
N GLU A 65 39.03 13.49 -12.03
CA GLU A 65 39.12 13.26 -13.48
C GLU A 65 40.07 14.24 -14.19
N LEU A 66 40.18 15.48 -13.68
CA LEU A 66 41.11 16.49 -14.20
C LEU A 66 42.50 16.43 -13.54
N ASN A 67 42.84 15.32 -12.86
CA ASN A 67 44.10 15.08 -12.16
C ASN A 67 44.39 16.08 -11.01
N ILE A 68 43.36 16.70 -10.42
CA ILE A 68 43.49 17.58 -9.25
C ILE A 68 43.16 16.81 -7.97
N ASN A 69 44.20 16.39 -7.25
CA ASN A 69 44.06 15.74 -5.95
C ASN A 69 44.04 16.78 -4.81
N LYS A 70 42.90 17.46 -4.66
CA LYS A 70 42.71 18.51 -3.63
C LYS A 70 41.52 18.19 -2.71
N GLN A 71 41.73 18.39 -1.41
CA GLN A 71 40.63 18.25 -0.44
C GLN A 71 39.67 19.45 -0.53
N VAL A 72 38.52 19.25 -1.15
CA VAL A 72 37.47 20.27 -1.28
C VAL A 72 36.71 20.45 0.03
N ASN A 73 36.63 21.69 0.53
CA ASN A 73 35.80 22.04 1.67
C ASN A 73 34.34 22.27 1.22
N LYS A 74 33.40 21.51 1.79
CA LYS A 74 31.95 21.60 1.51
C LYS A 74 31.37 23.00 1.73
N THR A 75 31.73 23.65 2.84
CA THR A 75 31.25 25.00 3.18
C THR A 75 31.74 26.02 2.16
N ARG A 76 33.02 25.96 1.79
CA ARG A 76 33.58 26.89 0.81
C ARG A 76 33.02 26.70 -0.60
N LEU A 77 32.73 25.46 -0.99
CA LEU A 77 32.06 25.16 -2.26
C LEU A 77 30.64 25.73 -2.27
N LYS A 78 29.90 25.55 -1.18
CA LYS A 78 28.57 26.12 -1.00
C LYS A 78 28.58 27.64 -1.11
N ASP A 79 29.48 28.32 -0.41
CA ASP A 79 29.54 29.79 -0.42
C ASP A 79 29.77 30.32 -1.85
N ARG A 80 30.64 29.65 -2.63
CA ARG A 80 30.85 29.98 -4.05
C ARG A 80 29.63 29.73 -4.93
N LEU A 81 28.84 28.70 -4.63
CA LEU A 81 27.60 28.41 -5.36
C LEU A 81 26.52 29.44 -5.06
N LEU A 82 26.38 29.85 -3.79
CA LEU A 82 25.46 30.91 -3.39
C LEU A 82 25.84 32.28 -3.96
N GLU A 83 27.13 32.56 -4.14
CA GLU A 83 27.61 33.76 -4.83
C GLU A 83 27.26 33.74 -6.32
N LYS A 84 27.30 32.56 -6.96
CA LYS A 84 26.98 32.39 -8.38
C LYS A 84 25.46 32.40 -8.65
N PHE A 85 24.66 31.89 -7.72
CA PHE A 85 23.20 31.74 -7.83
C PHE A 85 22.48 32.56 -6.74
N PRO A 86 22.21 33.86 -6.96
CA PRO A 86 21.57 34.72 -5.95
C PRO A 86 20.10 34.35 -5.64
N GLU A 87 19.46 33.59 -6.53
CA GLU A 87 18.15 32.99 -6.34
C GLU A 87 18.15 31.72 -5.49
N ALA A 88 19.33 31.16 -5.18
CA ALA A 88 19.47 29.98 -4.34
C ALA A 88 19.65 30.34 -2.86
N GLN A 89 19.13 29.51 -1.98
CA GLN A 89 19.26 29.62 -0.53
C GLN A 89 19.67 28.27 0.07
N GLU A 90 20.51 28.29 1.10
CA GLU A 90 20.79 27.10 1.90
C GLU A 90 19.65 26.84 2.90
N GLN A 91 19.18 25.61 2.93
CA GLN A 91 18.37 25.06 4.02
C GLN A 91 19.12 23.91 4.69
N SER A 92 19.29 24.00 6.00
CA SER A 92 19.94 22.98 6.81
C SER A 92 18.96 22.34 7.78
N TYR A 93 18.87 21.02 7.76
CA TYR A 93 18.19 20.23 8.79
C TYR A 93 19.17 19.24 9.42
N GLY A 94 19.64 19.57 10.62
CA GLY A 94 20.67 18.79 11.32
C GLY A 94 21.98 18.74 10.52
N LYS A 95 22.40 17.52 10.12
CA LYS A 95 23.65 17.30 9.35
C LYS A 95 23.48 17.42 7.83
N ASN A 96 22.24 17.53 7.36
CA ASN A 96 21.94 17.59 5.93
C ASN A 96 21.68 19.03 5.52
N SER A 97 22.45 19.50 4.54
CA SER A 97 22.27 20.82 3.95
C SER A 97 21.92 20.69 2.47
N VAL A 98 20.99 21.51 2.03
CA VAL A 98 20.38 21.49 0.70
C VAL A 98 20.40 22.91 0.14
N LEU A 99 20.70 23.02 -1.15
CA LEU A 99 20.55 24.24 -1.92
C LEU A 99 19.16 24.23 -2.57
N VAL A 100 18.34 25.23 -2.24
CA VAL A 100 16.96 25.35 -2.72
C VAL A 100 16.81 26.68 -3.45
N PHE A 101 16.26 26.66 -4.66
CA PHE A 101 15.96 27.88 -5.41
C PHE A 101 14.61 28.47 -4.99
N LYS A 102 14.51 29.80 -4.94
CA LYS A 102 13.35 30.55 -4.43
C LYS A 102 12.01 30.15 -5.07
N GLU A 103 12.03 29.78 -6.36
CA GLU A 103 10.84 29.42 -7.11
C GLU A 103 10.15 28.15 -6.57
N ASP A 104 10.93 27.12 -6.23
CA ASP A 104 10.39 25.90 -5.63
C ASP A 104 10.07 26.05 -4.14
N MET A 105 10.78 26.92 -3.41
CA MET A 105 10.36 27.25 -2.04
C MET A 105 8.93 27.83 -2.04
N LYS A 106 8.60 28.67 -3.02
CA LYS A 106 7.24 29.20 -3.19
C LYS A 106 6.23 28.09 -3.50
N ASN A 107 6.59 27.12 -4.34
CA ASN A 107 5.72 25.98 -4.67
C ASN A 107 5.50 25.05 -3.46
N ILE A 108 6.57 24.70 -2.74
CA ILE A 108 6.53 23.88 -1.53
C ILE A 108 5.71 24.58 -0.43
N VAL A 109 5.94 25.87 -0.20
CA VAL A 109 5.15 26.65 0.76
C VAL A 109 3.71 26.78 0.30
N HIS A 110 3.45 26.96 -0.99
CA HIS A 110 2.10 27.02 -1.54
C HIS A 110 1.35 25.68 -1.38
N ASP A 111 2.02 24.54 -1.58
CA ASP A 111 1.41 23.21 -1.37
C ASP A 111 1.17 22.90 0.12
N VAL A 112 2.00 23.43 1.02
CA VAL A 112 1.78 23.33 2.48
C VAL A 112 0.70 24.30 2.97
N VAL A 113 0.56 25.46 2.33
CA VAL A 113 -0.40 26.53 2.69
C VAL A 113 -1.74 26.37 1.97
N LYS A 114 -1.84 25.52 0.93
CA LYS A 114 -3.10 25.19 0.26
C LYS A 114 -4.13 24.76 1.31
N THR A 115 -5.14 25.60 1.47
CA THR A 115 -6.39 25.19 2.12
C THR A 115 -6.96 24.02 1.33
N ARG A 116 -7.46 23.02 2.05
CA ARG A 116 -8.00 21.77 1.49
C ARG A 116 -8.90 22.06 0.28
N ASN A 117 -8.51 21.60 -0.90
CA ASN A 117 -9.30 21.77 -2.11
C ASN A 117 -10.36 20.69 -2.22
N PHE A 118 -11.58 20.99 -1.76
CA PHE A 118 -12.70 20.05 -1.79
C PHE A 118 -13.03 19.52 -3.19
N SER A 119 -12.76 20.28 -4.24
CA SER A 119 -13.01 19.84 -5.62
C SER A 119 -12.03 18.76 -6.06
N GLU A 120 -10.76 18.91 -5.68
CA GLU A 120 -9.71 17.94 -5.97
C GLU A 120 -9.92 16.66 -5.15
N ASP A 121 -10.25 16.79 -3.86
CA ASP A 121 -10.62 15.65 -3.00
C ASP A 121 -11.80 14.87 -3.58
N ALA A 122 -12.85 15.57 -4.03
CA ALA A 122 -14.02 14.93 -4.63
C ALA A 122 -13.64 14.16 -5.91
N LEU A 123 -12.74 14.72 -6.73
CA LEU A 123 -12.22 14.05 -7.92
C LEU A 123 -11.43 12.79 -7.57
N ILE A 124 -10.55 12.85 -6.55
CA ILE A 124 -9.77 11.70 -6.07
C ILE A 124 -10.69 10.61 -5.54
N LEU A 125 -11.67 10.96 -4.70
CA LEU A 125 -12.64 10.01 -4.16
C LEU A 125 -13.45 9.33 -5.27
N SER A 126 -13.88 10.09 -6.28
CA SER A 126 -14.61 9.56 -7.43
C SER A 126 -13.76 8.56 -8.24
N LYS A 127 -12.48 8.89 -8.49
CA LYS A 127 -11.55 7.98 -9.16
C LYS A 127 -11.28 6.71 -8.34
N ALA A 128 -11.04 6.83 -7.04
CA ALA A 128 -10.83 5.69 -6.15
C ALA A 128 -12.05 4.76 -6.12
N ALA A 129 -13.25 5.33 -5.97
CA ALA A 129 -14.50 4.58 -5.98
C ALA A 129 -14.71 3.86 -7.31
N MET A 130 -14.40 4.50 -8.44
CA MET A 130 -14.52 3.90 -9.77
C MET A 130 -13.58 2.70 -9.96
N ILE A 131 -12.32 2.81 -9.54
CA ILE A 131 -11.33 1.72 -9.61
C ILE A 131 -11.81 0.53 -8.78
N VAL A 132 -12.08 0.75 -7.50
CA VAL A 132 -12.47 -0.31 -6.56
C VAL A 132 -13.76 -0.98 -6.99
N ARG A 133 -14.76 -0.19 -7.43
CA ARG A 133 -16.03 -0.71 -7.90
C ARG A 133 -15.88 -1.55 -9.16
N LYS A 134 -15.02 -1.14 -10.09
CA LYS A 134 -14.71 -1.93 -11.29
C LYS A 134 -14.12 -3.28 -10.88
N ASP A 135 -13.15 -3.27 -9.97
CA ASP A 135 -12.48 -4.50 -9.53
C ASP A 135 -13.43 -5.44 -8.79
N ILE A 136 -14.26 -4.94 -7.87
CA ILE A 136 -15.33 -5.72 -7.21
C ILE A 136 -16.24 -6.37 -8.25
N LEU A 137 -16.69 -5.61 -9.25
CA LEU A 137 -17.61 -6.10 -10.27
C LEU A 137 -16.95 -7.02 -11.31
N SER A 138 -15.64 -7.00 -11.49
CA SER A 138 -14.91 -7.95 -12.34
C SER A 138 -14.39 -9.18 -11.59
N HIS A 139 -14.30 -9.12 -10.27
CA HIS A 139 -13.77 -10.21 -9.47
C HIS A 139 -14.70 -11.43 -9.49
N LYS A 140 -14.11 -12.64 -9.62
CA LYS A 140 -14.81 -13.92 -9.56
C LYS A 140 -15.51 -14.15 -8.22
N GLY A 141 -14.96 -13.60 -7.12
CA GLY A 141 -15.52 -13.73 -5.78
C GLY A 141 -15.46 -15.15 -5.24
N PHE A 142 -16.38 -15.46 -4.31
CA PHE A 142 -16.52 -16.75 -3.65
C PHE A 142 -17.80 -17.46 -4.09
N THR A 143 -17.75 -18.79 -4.18
CA THR A 143 -18.92 -19.63 -4.43
C THR A 143 -18.97 -20.70 -3.35
N PHE A 144 -20.09 -20.76 -2.61
CA PHE A 144 -20.28 -21.75 -1.57
C PHE A 144 -20.58 -23.13 -2.17
N THR A 145 -19.68 -24.09 -1.94
CA THR A 145 -19.81 -25.48 -2.41
C THR A 145 -20.07 -26.47 -1.28
N GLY A 146 -20.58 -26.00 -0.13
CA GLY A 146 -20.87 -26.82 1.05
C GLY A 146 -19.81 -26.74 2.17
N SER A 147 -18.71 -26.01 1.97
CA SER A 147 -17.70 -25.78 3.00
C SER A 147 -16.99 -24.44 2.80
N PHE A 148 -16.31 -23.99 3.86
CA PHE A 148 -15.47 -22.78 3.86
C PHE A 148 -13.99 -23.20 3.90
N SER A 149 -13.22 -22.80 2.90
CA SER A 149 -11.76 -22.98 2.92
C SER A 149 -11.11 -22.04 3.94
N ALA A 150 -9.89 -22.36 4.38
CA ALA A 150 -9.19 -21.55 5.38
C ALA A 150 -9.02 -20.07 4.98
N GLN A 151 -8.84 -19.81 3.68
CA GLN A 151 -8.59 -18.48 3.12
C GLN A 151 -9.80 -17.87 2.40
N CYS A 152 -10.98 -18.50 2.48
CA CYS A 152 -12.16 -18.05 1.72
C CYS A 152 -12.53 -16.58 1.97
N GLN A 153 -12.30 -16.07 3.19
CA GLN A 153 -12.56 -14.69 3.54
C GLN A 153 -11.65 -13.72 2.78
N GLU A 154 -10.37 -14.04 2.67
CA GLU A 154 -9.39 -13.23 1.95
C GLU A 154 -9.59 -13.33 0.44
N ASP A 155 -9.76 -14.54 -0.08
CA ASP A 155 -9.92 -14.82 -1.50
C ASP A 155 -11.22 -14.24 -2.09
N SER A 156 -12.19 -13.92 -1.23
CA SER A 156 -13.44 -13.28 -1.63
C SER A 156 -13.31 -11.79 -1.94
N LEU A 157 -12.16 -11.16 -1.64
CA LEU A 157 -11.94 -9.73 -1.78
C LEU A 157 -10.99 -9.40 -2.93
N PRO A 158 -11.29 -8.37 -3.74
CA PRO A 158 -10.37 -7.92 -4.76
C PRO A 158 -9.14 -7.23 -4.13
N SER A 159 -8.01 -7.33 -4.82
CA SER A 159 -6.71 -6.81 -4.36
C SER A 159 -6.67 -5.29 -4.15
N SER A 160 -7.58 -4.52 -4.74
CA SER A 160 -7.70 -3.07 -4.50
C SER A 160 -8.55 -2.70 -3.29
N LEU A 161 -9.53 -3.53 -2.92
CA LEU A 161 -10.44 -3.23 -1.80
C LEU A 161 -9.79 -3.48 -0.45
N LYS A 162 -9.08 -4.61 -0.29
CA LYS A 162 -8.45 -4.99 0.99
C LYS A 162 -7.45 -3.91 1.47
N PRO A 163 -6.51 -3.41 0.65
CA PRO A 163 -5.63 -2.31 1.04
C PRO A 163 -6.38 -1.01 1.29
N LEU A 164 -7.41 -0.68 0.50
CA LEU A 164 -8.20 0.54 0.72
C LEU A 164 -8.89 0.53 2.08
N VAL A 165 -9.55 -0.57 2.43
CA VAL A 165 -10.20 -0.71 3.74
C VAL A 165 -9.16 -0.69 4.86
N SER A 166 -8.01 -1.34 4.68
CA SER A 166 -6.91 -1.26 5.64
C SER A 166 -6.41 0.18 5.83
N MET A 167 -6.26 0.95 4.75
CA MET A 167 -5.87 2.36 4.80
C MET A 167 -6.92 3.23 5.49
N ILE A 168 -8.20 2.91 5.36
CA ILE A 168 -9.28 3.62 6.07
C ILE A 168 -9.24 3.32 7.57
N LEU A 169 -8.98 2.08 7.97
CA LEU A 169 -9.00 1.66 9.37
C LEU A 169 -7.71 2.01 10.12
N ASN A 170 -6.56 1.90 9.46
CA ASN A 170 -5.24 1.96 10.09
C ASN A 170 -4.40 3.16 9.61
N GLY A 171 -4.86 3.90 8.59
CA GLY A 171 -4.09 4.97 7.95
C GLY A 171 -3.26 4.52 6.75
N SER A 172 -2.76 5.48 5.96
CA SER A 172 -2.01 5.24 4.72
C SER A 172 -0.50 5.02 4.94
N ASN A 173 -0.02 5.05 6.18
CA ASN A 173 1.40 4.99 6.49
C ASN A 173 1.90 3.53 6.44
N LEU A 174 3.04 3.29 5.77
CA LEU A 174 3.65 1.96 5.66
C LEU A 174 3.91 1.28 7.01
N LYS A 175 4.19 2.06 8.06
CA LYS A 175 4.46 1.51 9.39
C LYS A 175 3.22 0.90 10.05
N ASP A 176 2.04 1.36 9.65
CA ASP A 176 0.77 0.95 10.24
C ASP A 176 0.12 -0.23 9.48
N GLN A 177 0.66 -0.60 8.31
CA GLN A 177 0.13 -1.70 7.47
C GLN A 177 0.66 -3.10 7.84
N ASN A 178 1.63 -3.21 8.77
CA ASN A 178 2.36 -4.45 9.07
C ASN A 178 1.79 -5.28 10.23
N LYS A 179 0.51 -5.12 10.58
CA LYS A 179 -0.15 -6.01 11.56
C LYS A 179 -1.13 -6.87 10.78
N ASN A 180 -0.94 -8.19 10.84
CA ASN A 180 -1.82 -9.26 10.34
C ASN A 180 -3.21 -8.74 10.00
N ASP A 181 -3.62 -8.91 8.75
CA ASP A 181 -4.89 -8.40 8.22
C ASP A 181 -5.99 -8.38 9.28
N SER A 182 -6.36 -7.18 9.72
CA SER A 182 -7.35 -7.03 10.76
C SER A 182 -8.63 -7.76 10.32
N HIS A 183 -9.17 -8.64 11.16
CA HIS A 183 -10.47 -9.27 10.91
C HIS A 183 -11.55 -8.22 10.56
N ALA A 184 -11.41 -6.99 11.06
CA ALA A 184 -12.27 -5.86 10.69
C ALA A 184 -12.15 -5.50 9.20
N THR A 185 -10.94 -5.51 8.63
CA THR A 185 -10.69 -5.27 7.20
C THR A 185 -11.43 -6.30 6.34
N LEU A 186 -11.33 -7.58 6.69
CA LEU A 186 -12.01 -8.66 5.97
C LEU A 186 -13.53 -8.57 6.12
N THR A 187 -14.00 -8.23 7.32
CA THR A 187 -15.44 -8.08 7.62
C THR A 187 -16.05 -6.93 6.82
N ILE A 188 -15.44 -5.75 6.87
CA ILE A 188 -15.91 -4.56 6.16
C ILE A 188 -15.79 -4.76 4.65
N GLY A 189 -14.68 -5.33 4.18
CA GLY A 189 -14.48 -5.66 2.76
C GLY A 189 -15.59 -6.56 2.23
N GLN A 190 -15.89 -7.67 2.93
CA GLN A 190 -16.93 -8.60 2.50
C GLN A 190 -18.32 -7.95 2.55
N THR A 191 -18.58 -7.09 3.52
CA THR A 191 -19.82 -6.32 3.62
C THR A 191 -19.97 -5.34 2.45
N ILE A 192 -18.89 -4.66 2.04
CA ILE A 192 -18.87 -3.79 0.85
C ILE A 192 -19.16 -4.60 -0.41
N VAL A 193 -18.50 -5.75 -0.59
CA VAL A 193 -18.73 -6.63 -1.75
C VAL A 193 -20.19 -7.09 -1.80
N PHE A 194 -20.73 -7.58 -0.68
CA PHE A 194 -22.11 -8.06 -0.56
C PHE A 194 -23.16 -6.99 -0.93
N ASN A 195 -22.91 -5.74 -0.57
CA ASN A 195 -23.84 -4.63 -0.80
C ASN A 195 -23.63 -3.93 -2.16
N THR A 196 -22.63 -4.31 -2.94
CA THR A 196 -22.31 -3.66 -4.22
C THR A 196 -23.19 -4.19 -5.36
N LYS A 197 -24.14 -3.36 -5.83
CA LYS A 197 -25.00 -3.70 -6.99
C LYS A 197 -24.32 -3.47 -8.33
N LYS A 198 -24.45 -4.40 -9.28
CA LYS A 198 -24.34 -4.08 -10.72
C LYS A 198 -25.67 -3.44 -11.14
N ARG A 199 -25.65 -2.25 -11.73
CA ARG A 199 -26.89 -1.60 -12.21
C ARG A 199 -27.41 -2.36 -13.43
N THR A 200 -28.41 -3.20 -13.26
CA THR A 200 -29.19 -3.77 -14.37
C THR A 200 -30.69 -3.65 -14.06
N SER A 201 -31.34 -2.73 -14.77
CA SER A 201 -32.79 -2.47 -14.86
C SER A 201 -33.51 -1.93 -13.60
N HIS A 202 -34.55 -1.13 -13.85
CA HIS A 202 -35.26 -0.20 -12.96
C HIS A 202 -36.14 -0.84 -11.86
N SER A 203 -35.86 -2.08 -11.44
CA SER A 203 -36.65 -2.75 -10.39
C SER A 203 -35.94 -2.66 -9.05
N ALA A 204 -36.50 -1.88 -8.11
CA ALA A 204 -35.96 -1.68 -6.77
C ALA A 204 -35.89 -2.97 -5.93
N ASP A 205 -36.67 -3.99 -6.28
CA ASP A 205 -36.90 -5.20 -5.47
C ASP A 205 -35.94 -6.38 -5.70
N LYS A 206 -34.96 -6.26 -6.61
CA LYS A 206 -34.00 -7.36 -6.80
C LYS A 206 -32.86 -7.31 -5.76
N PRO A 207 -32.44 -8.47 -5.22
CA PRO A 207 -31.36 -8.57 -4.24
C PRO A 207 -30.10 -7.87 -4.75
N ARG A 208 -29.32 -7.31 -3.82
CA ARG A 208 -28.20 -6.40 -4.15
C ARG A 208 -27.00 -7.13 -4.79
N HIS A 209 -26.97 -8.45 -4.72
CA HIS A 209 -25.91 -9.32 -5.20
C HIS A 209 -26.48 -10.42 -6.12
N THR A 210 -25.63 -10.98 -6.97
CA THR A 210 -25.89 -12.26 -7.64
C THR A 210 -25.52 -13.40 -6.70
N LEU A 211 -26.24 -14.53 -6.75
CA LEU A 211 -25.94 -15.75 -5.97
C LEU A 211 -24.47 -16.19 -6.11
N GLU A 212 -23.87 -15.96 -7.28
CA GLU A 212 -22.47 -16.27 -7.60
C GLU A 212 -21.44 -15.39 -6.87
N ARG A 213 -21.86 -14.38 -6.10
CA ARG A 213 -20.98 -13.39 -5.46
C ARG A 213 -21.31 -13.11 -3.99
N GLU A 214 -21.94 -14.07 -3.33
CA GLU A 214 -22.16 -14.00 -1.89
C GLU A 214 -20.83 -14.28 -1.17
N PRO A 215 -20.24 -13.31 -0.44
CA PRO A 215 -19.01 -13.56 0.28
C PRO A 215 -19.26 -14.50 1.48
N PRO A 216 -18.22 -15.18 1.98
CA PRO A 216 -18.36 -16.17 3.05
C PRO A 216 -19.05 -15.66 4.31
N LEU A 217 -18.74 -14.43 4.74
CA LEU A 217 -19.22 -13.87 6.00
C LEU A 217 -20.76 -13.75 6.04
N PRO A 218 -21.44 -13.09 5.07
CA PRO A 218 -22.91 -13.06 5.05
C PRO A 218 -23.59 -14.43 5.06
N ILE A 219 -23.00 -15.42 4.37
CA ILE A 219 -23.52 -16.80 4.35
C ILE A 219 -23.37 -17.42 5.74
N TYR A 220 -22.15 -17.39 6.30
CA TYR A 220 -21.86 -17.95 7.61
C TYR A 220 -22.74 -17.33 8.69
N THR A 221 -22.87 -16.00 8.71
CA THR A 221 -23.71 -15.29 9.68
C THR A 221 -25.17 -15.71 9.58
N GLY A 222 -25.73 -15.80 8.36
CA GLY A 222 -27.11 -16.23 8.17
C GLY A 222 -27.35 -17.66 8.66
N MET A 223 -26.47 -18.59 8.25
CA MET A 223 -26.55 -19.99 8.67
C MET A 223 -26.38 -20.17 10.18
N ASN A 224 -25.41 -19.48 10.79
CA ASN A 224 -25.11 -19.62 12.21
C ASN A 224 -26.23 -19.03 13.10
N VAL A 225 -26.74 -17.84 12.76
CA VAL A 225 -27.87 -17.24 13.48
C VAL A 225 -29.11 -18.12 13.32
N HIS A 226 -29.35 -18.70 12.15
CA HIS A 226 -30.46 -19.62 11.96
C HIS A 226 -30.31 -20.89 12.79
N ALA A 227 -29.12 -21.50 12.80
CA ALA A 227 -28.85 -22.70 13.59
C ALA A 227 -29.11 -22.48 15.10
N LEU A 228 -28.77 -21.30 15.61
CA LEU A 228 -28.91 -20.95 17.03
C LEU A 228 -30.32 -20.50 17.42
N SER A 229 -31.04 -19.80 16.54
CA SER A 229 -32.32 -19.15 16.89
C SER A 229 -33.54 -19.74 16.22
N ARG A 230 -33.38 -20.39 15.05
CA ARG A 230 -34.45 -20.79 14.14
C ARG A 230 -35.45 -19.67 13.77
N SER A 231 -35.09 -18.41 14.01
CA SER A 231 -35.98 -17.27 13.82
C SER A 231 -35.89 -16.70 12.40
N LYS A 232 -36.96 -16.89 11.62
CA LYS A 232 -37.12 -16.27 10.29
C LYS A 232 -37.06 -14.74 10.36
N THR A 233 -37.75 -14.15 11.33
CA THR A 233 -37.84 -12.69 11.50
C THR A 233 -36.46 -12.07 11.74
N LEU A 234 -35.64 -12.69 12.59
CA LEU A 234 -34.30 -12.20 12.89
C LEU A 234 -33.40 -12.22 11.65
N ILE A 235 -33.40 -13.33 10.91
CA ILE A 235 -32.63 -13.45 9.66
C ILE A 235 -33.08 -12.40 8.64
N GLN A 236 -34.37 -12.20 8.48
CA GLN A 236 -34.89 -11.18 7.58
C GLN A 236 -34.45 -9.78 8.00
N GLN A 237 -34.47 -9.42 9.29
CA GLN A 237 -33.98 -8.12 9.75
C GLN A 237 -32.49 -7.92 9.42
N LEU A 238 -31.65 -8.92 9.69
CA LEU A 238 -30.22 -8.88 9.37
C LEU A 238 -29.96 -8.78 7.86
N PHE A 239 -30.74 -9.49 7.05
CA PHE A 239 -30.67 -9.41 5.59
C PHE A 239 -31.02 -8.00 5.07
N HIS A 240 -32.08 -7.38 5.58
CA HIS A 240 -32.45 -6.01 5.19
C HIS A 240 -31.38 -4.97 5.55
N MET A 241 -30.62 -5.21 6.62
CA MET A 241 -29.45 -4.40 6.99
C MET A 241 -28.20 -4.69 6.14
N GLY A 242 -28.24 -5.66 5.23
CA GLY A 242 -27.12 -6.03 4.38
C GLY A 242 -26.01 -6.78 5.11
N ILE A 243 -26.36 -7.52 6.19
CA ILE A 243 -25.39 -8.20 7.07
C ILE A 243 -25.25 -9.69 6.72
N CYS A 244 -26.34 -10.35 6.35
CA CYS A 244 -26.36 -11.77 6.00
C CYS A 244 -27.22 -12.05 4.77
N ILE A 245 -27.22 -13.29 4.30
CA ILE A 245 -28.11 -13.80 3.24
C ILE A 245 -29.58 -13.87 3.69
N SER A 246 -30.51 -13.96 2.73
CA SER A 246 -31.94 -14.05 3.04
C SER A 246 -32.30 -15.38 3.73
N TYR A 247 -33.43 -15.39 4.44
CA TYR A 247 -33.93 -16.62 5.07
C TYR A 247 -34.18 -17.73 4.04
N ASP A 248 -34.74 -17.39 2.88
CA ASP A 248 -35.00 -18.37 1.83
C ASP A 248 -33.70 -19.00 1.32
N ARG A 249 -32.63 -18.20 1.20
CA ARG A 249 -31.29 -18.68 0.83
C ARG A 249 -30.69 -19.59 1.91
N VAL A 250 -30.93 -19.32 3.19
CA VAL A 250 -30.54 -20.21 4.30
C VAL A 250 -31.23 -21.56 4.17
N MET A 251 -32.55 -21.57 3.94
CA MET A 251 -33.33 -22.81 3.78
C MET A 251 -32.90 -23.61 2.55
N GLU A 252 -32.57 -22.92 1.45
CA GLU A 252 -32.03 -23.55 0.25
C GLU A 252 -30.71 -24.27 0.54
N ILE A 253 -29.77 -23.60 1.22
CA ILE A 253 -28.48 -24.19 1.61
C ILE A 253 -28.68 -25.37 2.57
N GLU A 254 -29.57 -25.25 3.57
CA GLU A 254 -29.90 -26.35 4.49
C GLU A 254 -30.50 -27.55 3.73
N GLY A 255 -31.39 -27.30 2.77
CA GLY A 255 -31.95 -28.31 1.89
C GLY A 255 -30.90 -29.03 1.03
N TRP A 256 -29.93 -28.28 0.49
CA TRP A 256 -28.81 -28.87 -0.26
C TRP A 256 -27.93 -29.76 0.61
N ILE A 257 -27.62 -29.32 1.84
CA ILE A 257 -26.85 -30.10 2.82
C ILE A 257 -27.60 -31.38 3.22
N ALA A 258 -28.91 -31.27 3.49
CA ALA A 258 -29.76 -32.41 3.84
C ALA A 258 -29.83 -33.43 2.70
N THR A 259 -30.07 -32.96 1.48
CA THR A 259 -30.13 -33.82 0.27
C THR A 259 -28.81 -34.56 0.06
N SER A 260 -27.68 -33.82 0.11
CA SER A 260 -26.34 -34.40 -0.01
C SER A 260 -26.05 -35.44 1.08
N SER A 261 -26.54 -35.22 2.30
CA SER A 261 -26.40 -36.15 3.41
C SER A 261 -27.22 -37.43 3.20
N CYS A 262 -28.46 -37.31 2.71
CA CYS A 262 -29.29 -38.46 2.36
C CYS A 262 -28.68 -39.29 1.21
N GLU A 263 -28.13 -38.64 0.19
CA GLU A 263 -27.44 -39.33 -0.91
C GLU A 263 -26.21 -40.09 -0.41
N ARG A 264 -25.40 -39.46 0.46
CA ARG A 264 -24.26 -40.11 1.09
C ARG A 264 -24.68 -41.30 1.94
N PHE A 265 -25.77 -41.18 2.71
CA PHE A 265 -26.33 -42.29 3.49
C PHE A 265 -26.77 -43.46 2.58
N ARG A 266 -27.49 -43.19 1.49
CA ARG A 266 -27.91 -44.25 0.54
C ARG A 266 -26.71 -44.98 -0.05
N LYS A 267 -25.61 -44.26 -0.30
CA LYS A 267 -24.37 -44.84 -0.85
C LYS A 267 -23.56 -45.62 0.18
N ASP A 268 -23.43 -45.09 1.38
CA ASP A 268 -22.49 -45.61 2.40
C ASP A 268 -23.18 -46.54 3.42
N GLY A 269 -24.51 -46.49 3.51
CA GLY A 269 -25.33 -47.24 4.48
C GLY A 269 -25.27 -46.71 5.92
N VAL A 270 -24.54 -45.61 6.14
CA VAL A 270 -24.29 -45.02 7.46
C VAL A 270 -24.30 -43.49 7.39
N VAL A 271 -24.73 -42.86 8.46
CA VAL A 271 -24.64 -41.40 8.62
C VAL A 271 -23.30 -41.08 9.24
N ALA A 272 -22.47 -40.33 8.52
CA ALA A 272 -21.15 -39.91 9.00
C ALA A 272 -20.97 -38.40 8.76
N PRO A 273 -20.36 -37.66 9.70
CA PRO A 273 -19.91 -36.30 9.48
C PRO A 273 -19.21 -36.10 8.13
N ALA A 274 -19.51 -34.98 7.46
CA ALA A 274 -19.00 -34.71 6.12
C ALA A 274 -17.45 -34.73 6.04
N CYS A 275 -16.78 -34.37 7.13
CA CYS A 275 -15.33 -34.32 7.28
C CYS A 275 -14.64 -35.70 7.40
N LEU A 276 -15.39 -36.79 7.60
CA LEU A 276 -14.81 -38.13 7.66
C LEU A 276 -14.42 -38.60 6.25
N ARG A 277 -13.13 -38.91 6.07
CA ARG A 277 -12.64 -39.58 4.87
C ARG A 277 -13.19 -40.99 4.81
N LYS A 278 -13.65 -41.41 3.63
CA LYS A 278 -14.06 -42.79 3.39
C LYS A 278 -12.87 -43.73 3.64
N GLU A 279 -13.16 -44.95 4.09
CA GLU A 279 -12.20 -46.05 4.30
C GLU A 279 -11.19 -45.89 5.45
N LEU A 280 -11.15 -44.74 6.13
CA LEU A 280 -10.31 -44.54 7.33
C LEU A 280 -10.97 -45.00 8.62
N PHE A 281 -12.29 -45.13 8.63
CA PHE A 281 -13.08 -45.57 9.78
C PHE A 281 -14.06 -46.64 9.35
N HIS A 282 -13.95 -47.85 9.90
CA HIS A 282 -14.95 -48.89 9.72
C HIS A 282 -16.17 -48.55 10.58
N SER A 283 -17.29 -48.22 9.94
CA SER A 283 -18.55 -48.09 10.64
C SER A 283 -19.05 -49.48 11.02
N TRP A 284 -19.21 -49.74 12.31
CA TRP A 284 -19.88 -50.94 12.81
C TRP A 284 -21.29 -51.01 12.22
N ARG A 285 -21.59 -52.06 11.46
CA ARG A 285 -22.95 -52.35 10.98
C ARG A 285 -23.66 -53.20 12.05
N PRO A 286 -24.86 -52.82 12.51
CA PRO A 286 -25.69 -53.72 13.29
C PRO A 286 -25.97 -54.98 12.46
N GLY A 287 -25.47 -56.14 12.90
CA GLY A 287 -25.72 -57.43 12.26
C GLY A 287 -24.59 -58.03 11.41
N GLN A 288 -23.39 -57.43 11.34
CA GLN A 288 -22.22 -58.15 10.80
C GLN A 288 -21.34 -58.71 11.94
N PRO A 289 -20.89 -59.97 11.84
CA PRO A 289 -19.99 -60.56 12.83
C PRO A 289 -18.65 -59.81 12.83
N ARG A 290 -18.11 -59.57 14.02
CA ARG A 290 -16.78 -58.97 14.18
C ARG A 290 -15.74 -59.95 13.67
N SER A 291 -15.02 -59.57 12.61
CA SER A 291 -13.75 -60.18 12.21
C SER A 291 -12.62 -59.65 13.09
#